data_AF-A0A1M6CW41-F1
#
_entry.id   AF-A0A1M6CW41-F1
#
_cell.length_a   1.000
_cell.length_b   1.000
_cell.length_c   1.000
_cell.angle_alpha   90.00
_cell.angle_beta   90.00
_cell.angle_gamma   90.00
#
_symmetry.space_group_name_H-M   'P 1'
#
loop_
_entity.id
_entity.type
_entity.pdbx_description
1 polymer ?
#
loop_
_entity_poly.entity_id
_entity_poly.type
_entity_poly.pdbx_seq_one_letter_code
_entity_poly.pdbx_strand_id
1 'polypeptide(L)'
;MKVLVFGNSHLAALKSAWEGGHRPAGTGMEATFVGAHKGLLLQAEVTDGVYRPASAAAAQALSRLGAPRDVRLADYDLIVIAGAMVSLAQATILWRDARWPGLPSLERAADVAAPGPTLISQEAALASLCGALGEKLGPRLAAMLSAATDVPIRIACQPRYSAAVRAAPRPTTRSLAAAERAGDGAALAALFDRAAAGAAAAAGAGYLPQPPETVEADLYTGLAWMDGAVRLAARPGLPQPGDDVLHANARYGALVLDQVAAEAV
;
A
#
# COMPACT_ATOMS: atom_id res chain seq x y z
N MET A 1 -7.02 -18.53 -12.99
CA MET A 1 -6.16 -17.33 -13.16
C MET A 1 -4.95 -17.47 -12.26
N LYS A 2 -3.74 -17.16 -12.75
CA LYS A 2 -2.50 -17.14 -11.97
C LYS A 2 -2.10 -15.70 -11.61
N VAL A 3 -1.95 -15.44 -10.32
CA VAL A 3 -1.58 -14.11 -9.80
C VAL A 3 -0.25 -14.19 -9.07
N LEU A 4 0.67 -13.29 -9.40
CA LEU A 4 1.93 -13.10 -8.69
C LEU A 4 1.81 -11.91 -7.74
N VAL A 5 1.96 -12.14 -6.44
CA VAL A 5 1.84 -11.10 -5.42
C VAL A 5 3.20 -10.81 -4.79
N PHE A 6 3.76 -9.64 -5.09
CA PHE A 6 4.93 -9.10 -4.41
C PHE A 6 4.53 -8.28 -3.19
N GLY A 7 5.38 -8.20 -2.17
CA GLY A 7 5.18 -7.21 -1.11
C GLY A 7 6.16 -7.27 0.05
N ASN A 8 6.05 -6.28 0.92
CA ASN A 8 6.81 -6.21 2.17
C ASN A 8 5.96 -6.69 3.36
N SER A 9 6.07 -6.09 4.54
CA SER A 9 5.32 -6.52 5.72
C SER A 9 3.80 -6.62 5.52
N HIS A 10 3.21 -5.81 4.64
CA HIS A 10 1.76 -5.84 4.37
C HIS A 10 1.31 -7.03 3.49
N LEU A 11 2.25 -7.70 2.81
CA LEU A 11 1.98 -8.97 2.13
C LEU A 11 1.45 -10.03 3.09
N ALA A 12 1.81 -9.95 4.37
CA ALA A 12 1.39 -10.89 5.39
C ALA A 12 -0.13 -11.03 5.48
N ALA A 13 -0.89 -9.94 5.35
CA ALA A 13 -2.35 -9.99 5.40
C ALA A 13 -2.94 -10.88 4.30
N LEU A 14 -2.51 -10.67 3.05
CA LEU A 14 -2.98 -11.44 1.89
C LEU A 14 -2.49 -12.88 1.96
N LYS A 15 -1.22 -13.10 2.31
CA LYS A 15 -0.63 -14.44 2.44
C LYS A 15 -1.35 -15.24 3.53
N SER A 16 -1.63 -14.64 4.68
CA SER A 16 -2.36 -15.31 5.77
C SER A 16 -3.82 -15.58 5.43
N ALA A 17 -4.49 -14.70 4.69
CA ALA A 17 -5.83 -15.00 4.17
C ALA A 17 -5.80 -16.23 3.25
N TRP A 18 -4.83 -16.26 2.33
CA TRP A 18 -4.65 -17.36 1.39
C TRP A 18 -4.31 -18.69 2.07
N GLU A 19 -3.34 -18.68 2.99
CA GLU A 19 -2.96 -19.88 3.76
C GLU A 19 -4.09 -20.33 4.70
N GLY A 20 -4.92 -19.40 5.18
CA GLY A 20 -6.13 -19.66 5.96
C GLY A 20 -7.31 -20.22 5.16
N GLY A 21 -7.13 -20.47 3.86
CA GLY A 21 -8.13 -21.11 2.99
C GLY A 21 -9.02 -20.15 2.20
N HIS A 22 -8.85 -18.82 2.32
CA HIS A 22 -9.63 -17.88 1.52
C HIS A 22 -9.31 -18.04 0.03
N ARG A 23 -10.33 -18.23 -0.79
CA ARG A 23 -10.23 -18.30 -2.25
C ARG A 23 -11.37 -17.44 -2.83
N PRO A 24 -11.09 -16.38 -3.60
CA PRO A 24 -12.14 -15.59 -4.24
C PRO A 24 -13.05 -16.48 -5.08
N ALA A 25 -14.35 -16.48 -4.75
CA ALA A 25 -15.31 -17.44 -5.29
C ALA A 25 -15.45 -17.33 -6.81
N GLY A 26 -15.58 -18.46 -7.50
CA GLY A 26 -15.85 -18.51 -8.94
C GLY A 26 -14.68 -18.11 -9.85
N THR A 27 -13.51 -17.78 -9.31
CA THR A 27 -12.40 -17.23 -10.10
C THR A 27 -11.34 -18.26 -10.52
N GLY A 28 -11.26 -19.39 -9.81
CA GLY A 28 -10.16 -20.35 -9.97
C GLY A 28 -8.78 -19.68 -9.83
N MET A 29 -8.68 -18.66 -8.98
CA MET A 29 -7.42 -17.96 -8.75
C MET A 29 -6.40 -18.90 -8.10
N GLU A 30 -5.15 -18.77 -8.52
CA GLU A 30 -3.95 -19.38 -7.94
C GLU A 30 -2.95 -18.25 -7.66
N ALA A 31 -2.49 -18.10 -6.42
CA ALA A 31 -1.60 -17.01 -6.04
C ALA A 31 -0.21 -17.53 -5.63
N THR A 32 0.84 -16.91 -6.20
CA THR A 32 2.23 -17.06 -5.77
C THR A 32 2.67 -15.81 -5.01
N PHE A 33 3.27 -15.98 -3.83
CA PHE A 33 3.68 -14.85 -2.98
C PHE A 33 5.20 -14.69 -2.95
N VAL A 34 5.69 -13.50 -3.29
CA VAL A 34 7.11 -13.13 -3.23
C VAL A 34 7.28 -11.98 -2.23
N GLY A 35 7.68 -12.34 -1.02
CA GLY A 35 7.90 -11.39 0.08
C GLY A 35 9.35 -11.04 0.27
N ALA A 36 9.64 -9.78 0.60
CA ALA A 36 10.94 -9.38 1.13
C ALA A 36 10.85 -8.23 2.13
N HIS A 37 11.83 -8.13 3.03
CA HIS A 37 11.91 -7.00 3.96
C HIS A 37 12.54 -5.77 3.30
N LYS A 38 12.04 -4.57 3.63
CA LYS A 38 12.60 -3.29 3.17
C LYS A 38 12.70 -3.24 1.63
N GLY A 39 13.81 -2.73 1.09
CA GLY A 39 14.04 -2.62 -0.36
C GLY A 39 14.58 -3.89 -1.02
N LEU A 40 14.56 -5.06 -0.36
CA LEU A 40 15.13 -6.29 -0.93
C LEU A 40 14.43 -6.77 -2.21
N LEU A 41 13.17 -6.38 -2.44
CA LEU A 41 12.47 -6.63 -3.71
C LEU A 41 13.10 -5.89 -4.91
N LEU A 42 13.89 -4.83 -4.66
CA LEU A 42 14.65 -4.13 -5.70
C LEU A 42 16.08 -4.68 -5.83
N GLN A 43 16.48 -5.67 -5.02
CA GLN A 43 17.76 -6.37 -5.14
C GLN A 43 17.61 -7.62 -6.01
N ALA A 44 16.91 -7.44 -7.12
CA ALA A 44 16.64 -8.44 -8.13
C ALA A 44 16.97 -7.86 -9.50
N GLU A 45 17.21 -8.75 -10.46
CA GLU A 45 17.29 -8.42 -11.87
C GLU A 45 16.08 -9.03 -12.58
N VAL A 46 15.65 -8.40 -13.68
CA VAL A 46 14.68 -8.98 -14.59
C VAL A 46 15.35 -9.09 -15.96
N THR A 47 15.69 -10.32 -16.34
CA THR A 47 16.38 -10.64 -17.59
C THR A 47 15.55 -11.68 -18.32
N ASP A 48 15.22 -11.41 -19.59
CA ASP A 48 14.36 -12.25 -20.43
C ASP A 48 13.01 -12.60 -19.76
N GLY A 49 12.39 -11.59 -19.11
CA GLY A 49 11.10 -11.75 -18.43
C GLY A 49 11.15 -12.61 -17.16
N VAL A 50 12.33 -12.91 -16.62
CA VAL A 50 12.51 -13.69 -15.38
C VAL A 50 13.02 -12.78 -14.27
N TYR A 51 12.21 -12.60 -13.23
CA TYR A 51 12.60 -11.96 -11.98
C TYR A 51 13.43 -12.93 -11.14
N ARG A 52 14.67 -12.55 -10.80
CA ARG A 52 15.57 -13.35 -9.96
C ARG A 52 16.45 -12.48 -9.06
N PRO A 53 16.88 -12.98 -7.89
CA PRO A 53 17.75 -12.23 -7.00
C PRO A 53 19.10 -11.89 -7.67
N ALA A 54 19.55 -10.64 -7.52
CA ALA A 54 20.80 -10.15 -8.12
C ALA A 54 22.07 -10.59 -7.37
N SER A 55 21.93 -11.26 -6.23
CA SER A 55 23.05 -11.76 -5.43
C SER A 55 22.65 -12.97 -4.59
N ALA A 56 23.65 -13.73 -4.11
CA ALA A 56 23.42 -14.83 -3.17
C ALA A 56 22.76 -14.37 -1.86
N ALA A 57 23.07 -13.15 -1.40
CA ALA A 57 22.45 -12.57 -0.19
C ALA A 57 20.97 -12.27 -0.42
N ALA A 58 20.62 -11.68 -1.57
CA ALA A 58 19.23 -11.46 -1.96
C ALA A 58 18.47 -12.78 -2.13
N ALA A 59 19.10 -13.79 -2.75
CA ALA A 59 18.53 -15.12 -2.92
C ALA A 59 18.23 -15.78 -1.56
N GLN A 60 19.15 -15.70 -0.61
CA GLN A 60 18.95 -16.21 0.74
C GLN A 60 17.83 -15.45 1.47
N ALA A 61 17.73 -14.13 1.30
CA ALA A 61 16.71 -13.34 1.98
C ALA A 61 15.30 -13.64 1.44
N LEU A 62 15.15 -13.80 0.12
CA LEU A 62 13.89 -14.16 -0.52
C LEU A 62 13.47 -15.60 -0.19
N SER A 63 14.40 -16.56 -0.22
CA SER A 63 14.10 -17.96 0.07
C SER A 63 13.64 -18.20 1.52
N ARG A 64 14.13 -17.41 2.47
CA ARG A 64 13.66 -17.44 3.87
C ARG A 64 12.17 -17.15 4.02
N LEU A 65 11.55 -16.44 3.09
CA LEU A 65 10.11 -16.14 3.10
C LEU A 65 9.30 -17.05 2.17
N GLY A 66 9.95 -18.09 1.63
CA GLY A 66 9.34 -19.07 0.74
C GLY A 66 9.18 -18.60 -0.71
N ALA A 67 9.86 -17.52 -1.12
CA ALA A 67 9.82 -17.07 -2.50
C ALA A 67 10.58 -18.04 -3.41
N PRO A 68 10.06 -18.35 -4.61
CA PRO A 68 10.83 -19.04 -5.64
C PRO A 68 12.10 -18.26 -5.97
N ARG A 69 13.17 -18.97 -6.35
CA ARG A 69 14.42 -18.31 -6.76
C ARG A 69 14.23 -17.54 -8.07
N ASP A 70 13.60 -18.17 -9.04
CA ASP A 70 13.35 -17.59 -10.35
C ASP A 70 11.84 -17.55 -10.60
N VAL A 71 11.34 -16.41 -11.06
CA VAL A 71 9.91 -16.22 -11.37
C VAL A 71 9.80 -15.69 -12.78
N ARG A 72 9.29 -16.52 -13.70
CA ARG A 72 8.96 -16.10 -15.05
C ARG A 72 7.66 -15.30 -15.02
N LEU A 73 7.73 -14.02 -15.36
CA LEU A 73 6.60 -13.09 -15.23
C LEU A 73 5.45 -13.48 -16.18
N ALA A 74 5.78 -13.94 -17.39
CA ALA A 74 4.80 -14.37 -18.40
C ALA A 74 3.98 -15.61 -18.02
N ASP A 75 4.31 -16.30 -16.92
CA ASP A 75 3.52 -17.45 -16.43
C ASP A 75 2.28 -17.02 -15.63
N TYR A 76 2.08 -15.71 -15.43
CA TYR A 76 1.00 -15.13 -14.64
C TYR A 76 0.11 -14.24 -15.51
N ASP A 77 -1.17 -14.18 -15.14
CA ASP A 77 -2.17 -13.34 -15.80
C ASP A 77 -2.19 -11.92 -15.20
N LEU A 78 -1.72 -11.77 -13.96
CA LEU A 78 -1.73 -10.51 -13.21
C LEU A 78 -0.58 -10.49 -12.19
N ILE A 79 0.06 -9.33 -12.05
CA ILE A 79 1.03 -9.03 -10.99
C ILE A 79 0.44 -8.01 -10.02
N VAL A 80 0.50 -8.30 -8.73
CA VAL A 80 0.06 -7.40 -7.66
C VAL A 80 1.24 -7.04 -6.77
N ILE A 81 1.41 -5.77 -6.46
CA ILE A 81 2.37 -5.27 -5.49
C ILE A 81 1.58 -4.82 -4.26
N ALA A 82 1.60 -5.65 -3.21
CA ALA A 82 0.87 -5.44 -1.99
C ALA A 82 1.63 -4.52 -1.02
N GLY A 83 1.06 -3.33 -0.82
CA GLY A 83 1.60 -2.33 0.08
C GLY A 83 2.82 -1.62 -0.49
N ALA A 84 4.01 -1.94 0.01
CA ALA A 84 5.26 -1.37 -0.49
C ALA A 84 5.38 0.17 -0.38
N MET A 85 5.01 0.70 0.80
CA MET A 85 5.20 2.11 1.18
C MET A 85 4.29 3.12 0.45
N VAL A 86 3.25 2.65 -0.25
CA VAL A 86 2.16 3.49 -0.78
C VAL A 86 1.07 3.65 0.29
N SER A 87 1.16 4.72 1.08
CA SER A 87 0.29 4.98 2.23
C SER A 87 -0.20 6.43 2.30
N LEU A 88 -1.45 6.59 2.75
CA LEU A 88 -2.09 7.87 3.05
C LEU A 88 -1.31 8.71 4.08
N ALA A 89 -0.42 8.10 4.86
CA ALA A 89 0.51 8.82 5.73
C ALA A 89 1.27 9.93 4.99
N GLN A 90 1.65 9.71 3.72
CA GLN A 90 2.34 10.72 2.91
C GLN A 90 1.48 11.97 2.66
N ALA A 91 0.18 11.80 2.44
CA ALA A 91 -0.75 12.93 2.27
C ALA A 91 -0.88 13.75 3.57
N THR A 92 -0.90 13.09 4.72
CA THR A 92 -0.96 13.80 6.02
C THR A 92 0.33 14.54 6.36
N ILE A 93 1.48 14.05 5.90
CA ILE A 93 2.77 14.74 6.06
C ILE A 93 2.77 15.99 5.18
N LEU A 94 2.36 15.88 3.92
CA LEU A 94 2.20 17.03 3.04
C LEU A 94 1.23 18.06 3.64
N TRP A 95 0.06 17.62 4.11
CA TRP A 95 -0.95 18.49 4.73
C TRP A 95 -0.46 19.26 5.97
N ARG A 96 0.44 18.65 6.75
CA ARG A 96 1.05 19.29 7.93
C ARG A 96 1.89 20.50 7.50
N ASP A 97 2.65 20.36 6.42
CA ASP A 97 3.64 21.34 5.98
C ASP A 97 3.04 22.36 4.99
N ALA A 98 2.06 21.92 4.21
CA ALA A 98 1.39 22.71 3.19
C ALA A 98 -0.10 22.41 3.08
N ARG A 99 -0.91 23.44 2.79
CA ARG A 99 -2.35 23.35 2.60
C ARG A 99 -2.77 24.03 1.31
N TRP A 100 -3.95 23.68 0.81
CA TRP A 100 -4.48 24.20 -0.45
C TRP A 100 -5.94 24.66 -0.31
N PRO A 101 -6.40 25.62 -1.14
CA PRO A 101 -7.80 26.04 -1.17
C PRO A 101 -8.79 24.88 -1.34
N GLY A 102 -9.97 24.99 -0.73
CA GLY A 102 -10.99 23.94 -0.72
C GLY A 102 -10.85 22.93 0.42
N LEU A 103 -9.87 23.10 1.30
CA LEU A 103 -9.83 22.37 2.58
C LEU A 103 -10.80 23.01 3.57
N PRO A 104 -11.69 22.22 4.22
CA PRO A 104 -12.59 22.72 5.27
C PRO A 104 -11.88 23.51 6.38
N SER A 105 -10.63 23.15 6.71
CA SER A 105 -9.84 23.87 7.69
C SER A 105 -9.41 25.29 7.28
N LEU A 106 -9.25 25.53 5.97
CA LEU A 106 -8.94 26.87 5.44
C LEU A 106 -10.21 27.69 5.23
N GLU A 107 -11.31 27.07 4.81
CA GLU A 107 -12.60 27.76 4.64
C GLU A 107 -13.12 28.37 5.95
N ARG A 108 -12.83 27.72 7.07
CA ARG A 108 -13.20 28.20 8.41
C ARG A 108 -12.16 29.12 9.05
N ALA A 109 -11.01 29.35 8.41
CA ALA A 109 -9.97 30.18 8.98
C ALA A 109 -10.38 31.66 8.92
N ALA A 110 -10.28 32.36 10.05
CA ALA A 110 -10.59 33.79 10.13
C ALA A 110 -9.58 34.66 9.37
N ASP A 111 -8.32 34.22 9.32
CA ASP A 111 -7.24 34.86 8.57
C ASP A 111 -6.32 33.77 7.98
N VAL A 112 -6.40 33.59 6.66
CA VAL A 112 -5.56 32.65 5.92
C VAL A 112 -4.13 33.17 5.71
N ALA A 113 -3.88 34.46 5.94
CA ALA A 113 -2.56 35.08 5.84
C ALA A 113 -1.78 35.04 7.16
N ALA A 114 -2.41 34.64 8.27
CA ALA A 114 -1.74 34.44 9.54
C ALA A 114 -0.62 33.38 9.44
N PRO A 115 0.47 33.49 10.22
CA PRO A 115 1.54 32.49 10.22
C PRO A 115 0.99 31.07 10.42
N GLY A 116 1.29 30.18 9.48
CA GLY A 116 0.68 28.85 9.41
C GLY A 116 1.37 27.94 8.39
N PRO A 117 0.71 26.87 7.94
CA PRO A 117 1.25 25.99 6.90
C PRO A 117 1.42 26.76 5.58
N THR A 118 2.36 26.31 4.75
CA THR A 118 2.60 26.92 3.43
C THR A 118 1.35 26.75 2.56
N LEU A 119 0.86 27.83 1.95
CA LEU A 119 -0.25 27.73 1.02
C LEU A 119 0.27 27.39 -0.38
N ILE A 120 -0.28 26.33 -0.97
CA ILE A 120 0.02 25.86 -2.32
C ILE A 120 -1.29 25.61 -3.09
N SER A 121 -1.23 25.51 -4.43
CA SER A 121 -2.40 25.06 -5.19
C SER A 121 -2.67 23.57 -4.97
N GLN A 122 -3.90 23.13 -5.23
CA GLN A 122 -4.25 21.71 -5.14
C GLN A 122 -3.47 20.88 -6.16
N GLU A 123 -3.18 21.44 -7.33
CA GLU A 123 -2.38 20.81 -8.39
C GLU A 123 -0.93 20.63 -7.94
N ALA A 124 -0.35 21.63 -7.26
CA ALA A 124 0.99 21.52 -6.69
C ALA A 124 1.05 20.46 -5.57
N ALA A 125 0.01 20.37 -4.74
CA ALA A 125 -0.12 19.34 -3.72
C ALA A 125 -0.19 17.94 -4.35
N LEU A 126 -1.02 17.76 -5.39
CA LEU A 126 -1.16 16.52 -6.13
C LEU A 126 0.15 16.10 -6.80
N ALA A 127 0.82 17.01 -7.50
CA ALA A 127 2.08 16.73 -8.18
C ALA A 127 3.19 16.35 -7.17
N SER A 128 3.25 17.07 -6.04
CA SER A 128 4.21 16.80 -4.97
C SER A 128 3.98 15.43 -4.33
N LEU A 129 2.72 15.09 -4.04
CA LEU A 129 2.38 13.78 -3.48
C LEU A 129 2.62 12.65 -4.49
N CYS A 130 2.30 12.86 -5.76
CA CYS A 130 2.57 11.90 -6.84
C CYS A 130 4.07 11.61 -6.96
N GLY A 131 4.92 12.64 -6.98
CA GLY A 131 6.37 12.48 -6.99
C GLY A 131 6.89 11.76 -5.75
N ALA A 132 6.41 12.13 -4.55
CA ALA A 132 6.81 11.49 -3.30
C ALA A 132 6.40 10.01 -3.22
N LEU A 133 5.26 9.65 -3.82
CA LEU A 133 4.78 8.27 -3.95
C LEU A 133 5.56 7.49 -5.01
N GLY A 134 5.93 8.11 -6.13
CA GLY A 134 6.74 7.50 -7.19
C GLY A 134 8.10 6.97 -6.70
N GLU A 135 8.68 7.61 -5.69
CA GLU A 135 9.95 7.17 -5.07
C GLU A 135 9.81 5.99 -4.10
N LYS A 136 8.59 5.53 -3.84
CA LYS A 136 8.32 4.42 -2.89
C LYS A 136 8.60 3.07 -3.54
N LEU A 137 8.77 2.05 -2.69
CA LEU A 137 9.08 0.69 -3.11
C LEU A 137 8.08 0.16 -4.15
N GLY A 138 6.78 0.43 -3.97
CA GLY A 138 5.72 -0.05 -4.86
C GLY A 138 5.90 0.43 -6.30
N PRO A 139 5.84 1.74 -6.57
CA PRO A 139 6.03 2.27 -7.92
C PRO A 139 7.41 1.97 -8.52
N ARG A 140 8.48 1.98 -7.72
CA ARG A 140 9.82 1.58 -8.21
C ARG A 140 9.88 0.12 -8.65
N LEU A 141 9.24 -0.78 -7.91
CA LEU A 141 9.14 -2.19 -8.29
C LEU A 141 8.25 -2.36 -9.52
N ALA A 142 7.12 -1.64 -9.59
CA ALA A 142 6.24 -1.66 -10.75
C ALA A 142 6.99 -1.24 -12.03
N ALA A 143 7.71 -0.12 -12.00
CA ALA A 143 8.48 0.37 -13.15
C ALA A 143 9.56 -0.62 -13.61
N MET A 144 10.22 -1.29 -12.65
CA MET A 144 11.21 -2.33 -12.95
C MET A 144 10.56 -3.55 -13.64
N LEU A 145 9.39 -3.97 -13.18
CA LEU A 145 8.67 -5.12 -13.74
C LEU A 145 8.02 -4.78 -15.09
N SER A 146 7.36 -3.63 -15.22
CA SER A 146 6.66 -3.20 -16.43
C SER A 146 7.62 -3.01 -17.62
N ALA A 147 8.89 -2.72 -17.36
CA ALA A 147 9.91 -2.64 -18.40
C ALA A 147 10.27 -4.02 -19.00
N ALA A 148 9.85 -5.12 -18.39
CA ALA A 148 10.26 -6.48 -18.73
C ALA A 148 9.09 -7.46 -18.96
N THR A 149 7.85 -7.00 -18.88
CA THR A 149 6.66 -7.82 -19.15
C THR A 149 5.46 -6.99 -19.55
N ASP A 150 4.59 -7.57 -20.39
CA ASP A 150 3.28 -7.01 -20.73
C ASP A 150 2.18 -7.46 -19.76
N VAL A 151 2.49 -8.31 -18.78
CA VAL A 151 1.52 -8.77 -17.77
C VAL A 151 1.01 -7.56 -16.98
N PRO A 152 -0.31 -7.36 -16.86
CA PRO A 152 -0.87 -6.25 -16.10
C PRO A 152 -0.33 -6.19 -14.68
N ILE A 153 0.00 -4.99 -14.22
CA ILE A 153 0.51 -4.74 -12.87
C ILE A 153 -0.51 -3.89 -12.10
N ARG A 154 -0.75 -4.25 -10.83
CA ARG A 154 -1.54 -3.47 -9.87
C ARG A 154 -0.74 -3.19 -8.61
N ILE A 155 -0.82 -1.97 -8.09
CA ILE A 155 -0.28 -1.61 -6.78
C ILE A 155 -1.44 -1.48 -5.80
N ALA A 156 -1.51 -2.40 -4.83
CA ALA A 156 -2.53 -2.36 -3.79
C ALA A 156 -2.11 -1.42 -2.66
N CYS A 157 -3.04 -0.53 -2.27
CA CYS A 157 -2.84 0.41 -1.18
C CYS A 157 -2.42 -0.27 0.12
N GLN A 158 -1.48 0.33 0.86
CA GLN A 158 -1.31 -0.03 2.27
C GLN A 158 -2.57 0.37 3.05
N PRO A 159 -3.02 -0.44 4.02
CA PRO A 159 -4.08 -0.02 4.92
C PRO A 159 -3.70 1.33 5.56
N ARG A 160 -4.70 2.19 5.72
CA ARG A 160 -4.62 3.37 6.60
C ARG A 160 -4.30 2.93 8.03
N TYR A 161 -3.84 3.88 8.86
CA TYR A 161 -3.58 3.59 10.28
C TYR A 161 -4.82 3.03 10.97
N SER A 162 -4.63 2.11 11.91
CA SER A 162 -5.74 1.58 12.72
C SER A 162 -6.47 2.71 13.45
N ALA A 163 -7.80 2.66 13.48
CA ALA A 163 -8.63 3.60 14.25
C ALA A 163 -8.27 3.61 15.75
N ALA A 164 -7.61 2.56 16.27
CA ALA A 164 -7.09 2.51 17.62
C ALA A 164 -6.15 3.68 18.00
N VAL A 165 -5.50 4.31 17.01
CA VAL A 165 -4.64 5.49 17.24
C VAL A 165 -5.41 6.69 17.77
N ARG A 166 -6.74 6.71 17.63
CA ARG A 166 -7.61 7.76 18.18
C ARG A 166 -7.65 7.69 19.71
N ALA A 167 -7.63 6.48 20.27
CA ALA A 167 -7.61 6.25 21.72
C ALA A 167 -6.19 6.41 22.31
N ALA A 168 -5.15 6.10 21.52
CA ALA A 168 -3.75 6.20 21.94
C ALA A 168 -2.88 6.92 20.88
N PRO A 169 -2.96 8.27 20.78
CA PRO A 169 -2.21 9.03 19.79
C PRO A 169 -0.70 8.88 19.96
N ARG A 170 0.01 8.77 18.84
CA ARG A 170 1.48 8.65 18.79
C ARG A 170 2.07 9.89 18.13
N PRO A 171 3.34 10.24 18.40
CA PRO A 171 4.01 11.32 17.67
C PRO A 171 3.90 11.18 16.14
N THR A 172 3.98 9.95 15.63
CA THR A 172 3.88 9.62 14.20
C THR A 172 2.47 9.76 13.61
N THR A 173 1.42 9.84 14.44
CA THR A 173 0.02 9.96 14.01
C THR A 173 -0.60 11.31 14.35
N ARG A 174 0.19 12.27 14.85
CA ARG A 174 -0.31 13.61 15.22
C ARG A 174 -0.93 14.37 14.04
N SER A 175 -0.32 14.29 12.85
CA SER A 175 -0.85 14.94 11.65
C SER A 175 -2.21 14.36 11.25
N LEU A 176 -2.38 13.04 11.37
CA LEU A 176 -3.63 12.33 11.09
C LEU A 176 -4.76 12.82 12.01
N ALA A 177 -4.53 12.82 13.32
CA ALA A 177 -5.51 13.29 14.29
C ALA A 177 -5.81 14.79 14.16
N ALA A 178 -4.81 15.60 13.78
CA ALA A 178 -5.01 17.01 13.51
C ALA A 178 -5.86 17.24 12.26
N ALA A 179 -5.64 16.47 11.19
CA ALA A 179 -6.45 16.55 9.97
C ALA A 179 -7.90 16.09 10.19
N GLU A 180 -8.11 15.01 10.97
CA GLU A 180 -9.45 14.57 11.37
C GLU A 180 -10.21 15.69 12.11
N ARG A 181 -9.60 16.27 13.15
CA ARG A 181 -10.21 17.39 13.91
C ARG A 181 -10.45 18.62 13.04
N ALA A 182 -9.61 18.83 12.05
CA ALA A 182 -9.75 19.92 11.10
C ALA A 182 -10.83 19.64 10.04
N GLY A 183 -11.42 18.44 9.99
CA GLY A 183 -12.44 18.06 9.03
C GLY A 183 -11.89 17.86 7.61
N ASP A 184 -10.58 17.72 7.44
CA ASP A 184 -9.92 17.64 6.13
C ASP A 184 -9.80 16.20 5.60
N GLY A 185 -10.33 15.22 6.35
CA GLY A 185 -10.13 13.79 6.09
C GLY A 185 -10.50 13.33 4.68
N ALA A 186 -11.73 13.59 4.25
CA ALA A 186 -12.21 13.23 2.92
C ALA A 186 -11.36 13.85 1.78
N ALA A 187 -10.97 15.12 1.92
CA ALA A 187 -10.14 15.81 0.93
C ALA A 187 -8.73 15.20 0.84
N LEU A 188 -8.15 14.79 1.97
CA LEU A 188 -6.87 14.10 2.01
C LEU A 188 -6.92 12.70 1.41
N ALA A 189 -7.98 11.94 1.71
CA ALA A 189 -8.21 10.63 1.11
C ALA A 189 -8.32 10.73 -0.42
N ALA A 190 -9.14 11.67 -0.92
CA ALA A 190 -9.30 11.89 -2.35
C ALA A 190 -8.00 12.36 -3.04
N LEU A 191 -7.23 13.26 -2.41
CA LEU A 191 -5.93 13.68 -2.95
C LEU A 191 -4.96 12.49 -2.99
N PHE A 192 -4.92 11.69 -1.93
CA PHE A 192 -4.06 10.51 -1.86
C PHE A 192 -4.39 9.48 -2.93
N ASP A 193 -5.65 9.09 -3.08
CA ASP A 193 -6.05 8.08 -4.06
C ASP A 193 -5.74 8.54 -5.50
N ARG A 194 -5.95 9.83 -5.81
CA ARG A 194 -5.55 10.44 -7.09
C ARG A 194 -4.04 10.43 -7.29
N ALA A 195 -3.27 10.79 -6.27
CA ALA A 195 -1.81 10.81 -6.34
C ALA A 195 -1.22 9.40 -6.48
N ALA A 196 -1.79 8.42 -5.77
CA ALA A 196 -1.38 7.02 -5.84
C ALA A 196 -1.71 6.42 -7.21
N ALA A 197 -2.88 6.71 -7.78
CA ALA A 197 -3.23 6.36 -9.15
C ALA A 197 -2.26 6.97 -10.17
N GLY A 198 -1.95 8.27 -10.05
CA GLY A 198 -0.98 8.94 -10.90
C GLY A 198 0.42 8.33 -10.81
N ALA A 199 0.90 8.04 -9.60
CA ALA A 199 2.21 7.44 -9.37
C ALA A 199 2.29 5.99 -9.88
N ALA A 200 1.21 5.21 -9.74
CA ALA A 200 1.13 3.87 -10.31
C ALA A 200 1.14 3.91 -11.84
N ALA A 201 0.35 4.79 -12.45
CA ALA A 201 0.28 4.94 -13.90
C ALA A 201 1.63 5.36 -14.50
N ALA A 202 2.33 6.31 -13.86
CA ALA A 202 3.67 6.73 -14.27
C ALA A 202 4.70 5.58 -14.18
N ALA A 203 4.44 4.58 -13.34
CA ALA A 203 5.25 3.37 -13.19
C ALA A 203 4.75 2.18 -14.03
N GLY A 204 3.85 2.39 -14.99
CA GLY A 204 3.32 1.32 -15.85
C GLY A 204 2.36 0.36 -15.16
N ALA A 205 1.70 0.78 -14.08
CA ALA A 205 0.77 -0.04 -13.30
C ALA A 205 -0.58 0.65 -13.05
N GLY A 206 -1.61 -0.12 -12.72
CA GLY A 206 -2.85 0.37 -12.14
C GLY A 206 -2.76 0.50 -10.62
N TYR A 207 -3.58 1.36 -10.03
CA TYR A 207 -3.71 1.48 -8.57
C TYR A 207 -4.97 0.77 -8.09
N LEU A 208 -4.83 -0.07 -7.06
CA LEU A 208 -5.94 -0.70 -6.38
C LEU A 208 -6.16 -0.02 -5.01
N PRO A 209 -7.26 0.74 -4.84
CA PRO A 209 -7.54 1.46 -3.60
C PRO A 209 -7.86 0.49 -2.46
N GLN A 210 -7.74 0.98 -1.22
CA GLN A 210 -8.15 0.23 -0.03
C GLN A 210 -9.64 -0.15 -0.12
N PRO A 211 -10.06 -1.40 0.23
CA PRO A 211 -11.48 -1.77 0.22
C PRO A 211 -12.34 -0.79 1.03
N PRO A 212 -13.41 -0.21 0.45
CA PRO A 212 -14.18 0.85 1.10
C PRO A 212 -14.76 0.45 2.46
N GLU A 213 -15.20 -0.80 2.64
CA GLU A 213 -15.77 -1.26 3.93
C GLU A 213 -14.74 -1.32 5.07
N THR A 214 -13.45 -1.20 4.74
CA THR A 214 -12.37 -1.20 5.74
C THR A 214 -12.05 0.19 6.27
N VAL A 215 -12.52 1.23 5.58
CA VAL A 215 -12.23 2.62 5.89
C VAL A 215 -13.13 3.14 7.01
N GLU A 216 -12.51 3.79 8.00
CA GLU A 216 -13.21 4.50 9.07
C GLU A 216 -12.80 5.99 9.05
N ALA A 217 -13.81 6.88 9.08
CA ALA A 217 -13.65 8.34 9.14
C ALA A 217 -12.60 8.90 8.15
N ASP A 218 -12.61 8.40 6.91
CA ASP A 218 -11.74 8.79 5.77
C ASP A 218 -10.22 8.60 5.97
N LEU A 219 -9.74 8.40 7.18
CA LEU A 219 -8.33 8.49 7.52
C LEU A 219 -7.80 7.22 8.18
N TYR A 220 -8.68 6.32 8.58
CA TYR A 220 -8.33 5.13 9.36
C TYR A 220 -8.79 3.85 8.68
N THR A 221 -8.19 2.75 9.13
CA THR A 221 -8.70 1.41 8.91
C THR A 221 -9.39 0.95 10.20
N GLY A 222 -10.62 0.42 10.09
CA GLY A 222 -11.38 -0.05 11.24
C GLY A 222 -10.67 -1.18 12.00
N LEU A 223 -10.86 -1.24 13.32
CA LEU A 223 -10.14 -2.18 14.19
C LEU A 223 -10.34 -3.66 13.80
N ALA A 224 -11.53 -4.03 13.34
CA ALA A 224 -11.85 -5.40 12.92
C ALA A 224 -10.97 -5.93 11.77
N TRP A 225 -10.32 -5.03 11.04
CA TRP A 225 -9.43 -5.32 9.91
C TRP A 225 -7.95 -5.25 10.28
N MET A 226 -7.63 -4.74 11.46
CA MET A 226 -6.26 -4.52 11.95
C MET A 226 -5.89 -5.45 13.11
N ASP A 227 -6.86 -5.79 13.96
CA ASP A 227 -6.63 -6.64 15.13
C ASP A 227 -6.21 -8.07 14.73
N GLY A 228 -5.26 -8.64 15.46
CA GLY A 228 -4.70 -9.96 15.16
C GLY A 228 -3.80 -10.01 13.91
N ALA A 229 -3.25 -8.88 13.45
CA ALA A 229 -2.28 -8.87 12.38
C ALA A 229 -1.04 -9.72 12.70
N VAL A 230 -0.48 -10.36 11.67
CA VAL A 230 0.72 -11.21 11.78
C VAL A 230 1.87 -10.64 10.97
N ARG A 231 3.09 -11.03 11.34
CA ARG A 231 4.33 -10.63 10.67
C ARG A 231 4.55 -11.45 9.41
N LEU A 232 5.08 -10.80 8.38
CA LEU A 232 5.74 -11.52 7.29
C LEU A 232 7.03 -12.13 7.84
N ALA A 233 7.04 -13.44 8.07
CA ALA A 233 8.17 -14.16 8.65
C ALA A 233 8.30 -15.56 8.04
N ALA A 234 9.49 -16.15 8.19
CA ALA A 234 9.75 -17.53 7.76
C ALA A 234 8.85 -18.53 8.49
N ARG A 235 8.57 -18.27 9.77
CA ARG A 235 7.62 -19.04 10.56
C ARG A 235 6.23 -18.39 10.45
N PRO A 236 5.20 -19.13 10.01
CA PRO A 236 3.85 -18.60 9.89
C PRO A 236 3.25 -18.28 11.27
N GLY A 237 2.30 -17.33 11.30
CA GLY A 237 1.49 -17.02 12.48
C GLY A 237 2.16 -16.21 13.59
N LEU A 238 3.37 -15.67 13.36
CA LEU A 238 4.02 -14.81 14.36
C LEU A 238 3.23 -13.48 14.50
N PRO A 239 2.65 -13.15 15.65
CA PRO A 239 1.82 -11.96 15.80
C PRO A 239 2.64 -10.67 15.68
N GLN A 240 1.98 -9.61 15.23
CA GLN A 240 2.49 -8.25 15.43
C GLN A 240 2.44 -7.88 16.92
N PRO A 241 3.21 -6.88 17.37
CA PRO A 241 3.05 -6.31 18.71
C PRO A 241 1.59 -5.90 18.96
N GLY A 242 1.09 -6.06 20.19
CA GLY A 242 -0.31 -5.75 20.52
C GLY A 242 -0.68 -4.26 20.36
N ASP A 243 0.32 -3.40 20.21
CA ASP A 243 0.18 -1.98 19.96
C ASP A 243 0.47 -1.63 18.48
N ASP A 244 0.47 -2.61 17.57
CA ASP A 244 0.61 -2.36 16.15
C ASP A 244 -0.63 -1.66 15.59
N VAL A 245 -0.39 -0.62 14.79
CA VAL A 245 -1.44 0.22 14.20
C VAL A 245 -1.27 0.36 12.69
N LEU A 246 -0.40 -0.46 12.10
CA LEU A 246 0.08 -0.33 10.73
C LEU A 246 -0.30 -1.53 9.87
N HIS A 247 -0.35 -2.72 10.46
CA HIS A 247 -0.54 -3.97 9.72
C HIS A 247 -1.99 -4.43 9.83
N ALA A 248 -2.53 -4.84 8.70
CA ALA A 248 -3.86 -5.41 8.64
C ALA A 248 -3.82 -6.94 8.85
N ASN A 249 -4.97 -7.50 9.21
CA ASN A 249 -5.14 -8.92 9.48
C ASN A 249 -5.57 -9.71 8.22
N ALA A 250 -5.76 -11.02 8.36
CA ALA A 250 -6.17 -11.89 7.26
C ALA A 250 -7.56 -11.54 6.68
N ARG A 251 -8.47 -10.95 7.47
CA ARG A 251 -9.80 -10.54 6.97
C ARG A 251 -9.68 -9.38 5.98
N TYR A 252 -8.81 -8.42 6.26
CA TYR A 252 -8.46 -7.37 5.29
C TYR A 252 -7.81 -7.98 4.04
N GLY A 253 -6.88 -8.92 4.23
CA GLY A 253 -6.22 -9.62 3.13
C GLY A 253 -7.20 -10.32 2.19
N ALA A 254 -8.26 -10.94 2.74
CA ALA A 254 -9.32 -11.58 1.95
C ALA A 254 -10.04 -10.58 1.03
N LEU A 255 -10.42 -9.40 1.55
CA LEU A 255 -11.07 -8.36 0.75
C LEU A 255 -10.16 -7.84 -0.38
N VAL A 256 -8.87 -7.65 -0.11
CA VAL A 256 -7.92 -7.25 -1.16
C VAL A 256 -7.78 -8.35 -2.21
N LEU A 257 -7.76 -9.63 -1.81
CA LEU A 257 -7.73 -10.73 -2.77
C LEU A 257 -9.02 -10.79 -3.62
N ASP A 258 -10.18 -10.50 -3.05
CA ASP A 258 -11.44 -10.43 -3.78
C ASP A 258 -11.44 -9.27 -4.80
N GLN A 259 -10.92 -8.11 -4.41
CA GLN A 259 -10.70 -6.98 -5.32
C GLN A 259 -9.74 -7.33 -6.46
N VAL A 260 -8.60 -7.97 -6.14
CA VAL A 260 -7.62 -8.45 -7.13
C VAL A 260 -8.27 -9.40 -8.13
N ALA A 261 -9.13 -10.30 -7.66
CA ALA A 261 -9.81 -11.25 -8.52
C ALA A 261 -10.84 -10.58 -9.45
N ALA A 262 -11.46 -9.48 -9.02
CA ALA A 262 -12.40 -8.71 -9.82
C ALA A 262 -11.73 -7.90 -10.94
N GLU A 263 -10.44 -7.55 -10.82
CA GLU A 263 -9.68 -6.82 -11.85
C GLU A 263 -9.35 -7.66 -13.10
N ALA A 264 -9.56 -8.97 -13.03
CA ALA A 264 -9.14 -9.91 -14.06
C ALA A 264 -10.29 -10.64 -14.78
N VAL A 265 -11.53 -10.23 -14.50
CA VAL A 265 -12.73 -10.61 -15.24
C VAL A 265 -13.04 -9.52 -16.26
#